data_AF-A0A0J9EAT2-F1
#
_entry.id   AF-A0A0J9EAT2-F1
#
_cell.length_a   1.000
_cell.length_b   1.000
_cell.length_c   1.000
_cell.angle_alpha   90.00
_cell.angle_beta   90.00
_cell.angle_gamma   90.00
#
_symmetry.space_group_name_H-M   'P 1'
#
loop_
_entity.id
_entity.type
_entity.pdbx_description
1 polymer ?
#
loop_
_entity_poly.entity_id
_entity_poly.type
_entity_poly.pdbx_seq_one_letter_code
_entity_poly.pdbx_strand_id
1 'polypeptide(L)'
;MRAMLLALALALSAIPAAPAKADVVSAWSQQLRIDGYEKVVVTRTWLGRVRIIAEKTGVTREIIINPRTGEVLRDYSRDEKGRLRLPLGFDPEMENELDDDGDARGGGDGGSGDDDDGDDDSDDSDGDGDGDGDGGGGDGGDD
;
A
#
# COMPACT_ATOMS: atom_id res chain seq x y z
N MET A 1 28.34 2.84 -69.68
CA MET A 1 28.08 3.96 -68.74
C MET A 1 26.97 3.47 -67.82
N ARG A 2 27.29 2.66 -66.82
CA ARG A 2 27.62 3.04 -65.43
C ARG A 2 26.51 3.87 -64.78
N ALA A 3 25.65 3.13 -64.07
CA ALA A 3 24.73 3.49 -62.99
C ALA A 3 24.65 4.98 -62.60
N MET A 4 23.45 5.57 -62.71
CA MET A 4 22.98 6.78 -62.00
C MET A 4 21.59 7.09 -62.61
N LEU A 5 20.47 7.20 -61.90
CA LEU A 5 20.21 7.81 -60.61
C LEU A 5 19.03 7.12 -59.89
N LEU A 6 19.37 6.35 -58.86
CA LEU A 6 18.53 6.06 -57.70
C LEU A 6 18.57 7.29 -56.79
N ALA A 7 17.43 7.96 -56.58
CA ALA A 7 17.21 8.84 -55.41
C ALA A 7 15.73 9.24 -55.30
N LEU A 8 14.82 8.25 -55.24
CA LEU A 8 13.48 8.51 -54.72
C LEU A 8 13.64 8.66 -53.20
N ALA A 9 13.67 9.92 -52.77
CA ALA A 9 13.94 10.34 -51.41
C ALA A 9 12.98 9.67 -50.41
N LEU A 10 13.47 8.61 -49.78
CA LEU A 10 12.87 7.98 -48.61
C LEU A 10 13.16 8.86 -47.39
N ALA A 11 12.54 10.05 -47.34
CA ALA A 11 12.55 10.90 -46.16
C ALA A 11 11.48 10.37 -45.18
N LEU A 12 11.74 9.19 -44.61
CA LEU A 12 10.98 8.68 -43.48
C LEU A 12 11.39 9.49 -42.26
N SER A 13 10.67 10.59 -42.00
CA SER A 13 10.86 11.41 -40.81
C SER A 13 10.63 10.53 -39.57
N ALA A 14 11.72 10.19 -38.87
CA ALA A 14 11.64 9.67 -37.51
C ALA A 14 11.09 10.80 -36.63
N ILE A 15 9.78 10.75 -36.34
CA ILE A 15 9.17 11.62 -35.35
C ILE A 15 9.70 11.14 -33.99
N PRO A 16 10.47 11.94 -33.25
CA PRO A 16 10.83 11.56 -31.89
C PRO A 16 9.54 11.53 -31.07
N ALA A 17 9.09 10.33 -30.72
CA ALA A 17 8.05 10.17 -29.71
C ALA A 17 8.64 10.66 -28.38
N ALA A 18 8.31 11.88 -27.99
CA ALA A 18 8.60 12.34 -26.64
C ALA A 18 7.96 11.35 -25.66
N PRO A 19 8.68 10.89 -24.62
CA PRO A 19 8.06 10.01 -23.63
C PRO A 19 6.89 10.78 -23.01
N ALA A 20 5.67 10.33 -23.32
CA ALA A 20 4.49 10.85 -22.65
C ALA A 20 4.68 10.54 -21.17
N LYS A 21 4.91 11.57 -20.35
CA LYS A 21 4.89 11.41 -18.89
C LYS A 21 3.54 10.78 -18.56
N ALA A 22 3.57 9.56 -18.03
CA ALA A 22 2.35 8.91 -17.58
C ALA A 22 1.70 9.82 -16.54
N ASP A 23 0.46 10.21 -16.79
CA ASP A 23 -0.35 10.94 -15.82
C ASP A 23 -0.39 10.10 -14.52
N VAL A 24 -0.13 10.72 -13.37
CA VAL A 24 -0.13 10.02 -12.07
C VAL A 24 -1.42 9.23 -11.85
N VAL A 25 -2.55 9.77 -12.32
CA VAL A 25 -3.85 9.10 -12.26
C VAL A 25 -3.88 7.82 -13.11
N SER A 26 -3.24 7.86 -14.28
CA SER A 26 -3.12 6.70 -15.17
C SER A 26 -2.21 5.62 -14.60
N ALA A 27 -1.10 6.02 -13.96
CA ALA A 27 -0.19 5.10 -13.27
C ALA A 27 -0.91 4.37 -12.13
N TRP A 28 -1.66 5.10 -11.29
CA TRP A 28 -2.47 4.49 -10.23
C TRP A 28 -3.55 3.56 -10.78
N SER A 29 -4.26 3.98 -11.83
CA SER A 29 -5.29 3.15 -12.46
C SER A 29 -4.72 1.87 -13.04
N GLN A 30 -3.51 1.92 -13.61
CA GLN A 30 -2.81 0.75 -14.13
C GLN A 30 -2.34 -0.17 -13.00
N GLN A 31 -1.75 0.39 -11.94
CA GLN A 31 -1.33 -0.38 -10.77
C GLN A 31 -2.51 -1.14 -10.15
N LEU A 32 -3.66 -0.48 -9.98
CA LEU A 32 -4.86 -1.12 -9.44
C LEU A 32 -5.32 -2.30 -10.30
N ARG A 33 -5.22 -2.20 -11.62
CA ARG A 33 -5.53 -3.33 -12.51
C ARG A 33 -4.55 -4.49 -12.33
N ILE A 34 -3.27 -4.18 -12.16
CA ILE A 34 -2.23 -5.19 -11.86
C ILE A 34 -2.53 -5.87 -10.50
N ASP A 35 -3.01 -5.12 -9.51
CA ASP A 35 -3.39 -5.62 -8.19
C ASP A 35 -4.72 -6.42 -8.17
N GLY A 36 -5.31 -6.67 -9.34
CA GLY A 36 -6.52 -7.47 -9.52
C GLY A 36 -7.83 -6.71 -9.31
N TYR A 37 -7.82 -5.37 -9.35
CA TYR A 37 -9.06 -4.59 -9.39
C TYR A 37 -9.63 -4.57 -10.82
N GLU A 38 -10.88 -5.01 -10.95
CA GLU A 38 -11.55 -5.20 -12.24
C GLU A 38 -12.23 -3.93 -12.72
N LYS A 39 -12.86 -3.20 -11.79
CA LYS A 39 -13.59 -1.97 -12.07
C LYS A 39 -12.88 -0.79 -11.44
N VAL A 40 -12.30 0.07 -12.28
CA VAL A 40 -11.61 1.28 -11.88
C VAL A 40 -12.34 2.50 -12.45
N VAL A 41 -12.91 3.32 -11.58
CA VAL A 41 -13.66 4.53 -11.92
C VAL A 41 -12.89 5.75 -11.42
N VAL A 42 -12.61 6.68 -12.34
CA VAL A 42 -11.93 7.94 -12.03
C VAL A 42 -12.95 9.07 -12.12
N THR A 43 -13.02 9.91 -11.10
CA THR A 43 -13.94 11.05 -11.04
C THR A 43 -13.24 12.26 -10.46
N ARG A 44 -13.55 13.45 -10.98
CA ARG A 44 -13.05 14.70 -10.42
C ARG A 44 -14.00 15.22 -9.34
N THR A 45 -13.45 15.58 -8.19
CA THR A 45 -14.21 16.21 -7.11
C THR A 45 -14.37 17.71 -7.36
N TRP A 46 -15.30 18.35 -6.65
CA TRP A 46 -15.54 19.79 -6.78
C TRP A 46 -14.34 20.64 -6.37
N LEU A 47 -13.50 20.15 -5.44
CA LEU A 47 -12.26 20.83 -5.03
C LEU A 47 -11.07 20.52 -5.96
N GLY A 48 -11.31 19.97 -7.15
CA GLY A 48 -10.27 19.74 -8.16
C GLY A 48 -9.36 18.53 -7.91
N ARG A 49 -9.58 17.78 -6.82
CA ARG A 49 -8.89 16.50 -6.56
C ARG A 49 -9.47 15.40 -7.42
N VAL A 50 -8.68 14.37 -7.70
CA VAL A 50 -9.13 13.17 -8.41
C VAL A 50 -9.44 12.08 -7.40
N ARG A 51 -10.61 11.45 -7.54
CA ARG A 51 -11.04 10.28 -6.78
C ARG A 51 -10.99 9.07 -7.71
N ILE A 52 -10.29 8.03 -7.31
CA ILE A 52 -10.23 6.74 -7.97
C ILE A 52 -10.96 5.75 -7.07
N ILE A 53 -11.99 5.10 -7.58
CA ILE A 53 -12.68 4.00 -6.90
C ILE A 53 -12.33 2.73 -7.67
N ALA A 54 -11.80 1.74 -6.97
CA ALA A 54 -11.44 0.45 -7.56
C ALA A 54 -12.16 -0.68 -6.81
N GLU A 55 -12.76 -1.60 -7.54
CA GLU A 55 -13.52 -2.73 -6.98
C GLU A 55 -12.91 -4.06 -7.44
N LYS A 56 -12.81 -5.00 -6.50
CA LYS A 56 -12.52 -6.43 -6.72
C LYS A 56 -13.39 -7.26 -5.76
N THR A 57 -13.41 -8.57 -5.94
CA THR A 57 -14.21 -9.48 -5.11
C THR A 57 -14.05 -9.19 -3.61
N GLY A 58 -15.15 -8.84 -2.94
CA GLY A 58 -15.14 -8.57 -1.49
C GLY A 58 -14.58 -7.21 -1.06
N VAL A 59 -13.96 -6.41 -1.94
CA VAL A 59 -13.17 -5.23 -1.54
C VAL A 59 -13.33 -4.04 -2.50
N THR A 60 -13.61 -2.87 -1.94
CA THR A 60 -13.57 -1.58 -2.64
C THR A 60 -12.47 -0.70 -2.08
N ARG A 61 -11.58 -0.19 -2.93
CA ARG A 61 -10.52 0.77 -2.55
C ARG A 61 -10.85 2.16 -3.08
N GLU A 62 -10.69 3.17 -2.24
CA GLU A 62 -10.82 4.58 -2.60
C GLU A 62 -9.49 5.28 -2.43
N ILE A 63 -9.05 5.95 -3.50
CA ILE A 63 -7.85 6.78 -3.50
C ILE A 63 -8.24 8.20 -3.89
N ILE A 64 -7.82 9.21 -3.12
CA ILE A 64 -7.93 10.63 -3.51
C ILE A 64 -6.54 11.19 -3.71
N ILE A 65 -6.31 11.82 -4.85
CA ILE A 65 -5.01 12.34 -5.26
C ILE A 65 -5.14 13.81 -5.63
N ASN A 66 -4.14 14.62 -5.27
CA ASN A 66 -3.92 15.92 -5.86
C ASN A 66 -3.26 15.75 -7.24
N PRO A 67 -3.97 15.96 -8.36
CA PRO A 67 -3.42 15.67 -9.69
C PRO A 67 -2.28 16.61 -10.10
N ARG A 68 -2.07 17.73 -9.40
CA ARG A 68 -0.97 18.68 -9.71
C ARG A 68 0.35 18.27 -9.06
N THR A 69 0.30 17.79 -7.83
CA THR A 69 1.49 17.40 -7.04
C THR A 69 1.75 15.90 -7.10
N GLY A 70 0.71 15.09 -7.37
CA GLY A 70 0.76 13.64 -7.28
C GLY A 70 0.56 13.10 -5.87
N GLU A 71 0.35 13.96 -4.88
CA GLU A 71 0.17 13.56 -3.48
C GLU A 71 -1.11 12.75 -3.30
N VAL A 72 -0.99 11.62 -2.60
CA VAL A 72 -2.12 10.81 -2.15
C VAL A 72 -2.65 11.41 -0.86
N LEU A 73 -3.89 11.90 -0.91
CA LEU A 73 -4.58 12.54 0.22
C LEU A 73 -5.44 11.55 1.01
N ARG A 74 -5.77 10.40 0.39
CA ARG A 74 -6.57 9.33 0.97
C ARG A 74 -6.26 8.04 0.25
N ASP A 75 -6.13 6.98 1.02
CA ASP A 75 -6.08 5.61 0.53
C ASP A 75 -6.66 4.70 1.61
N TYR A 76 -7.82 4.10 1.34
CA TYR A 76 -8.37 3.06 2.20
C TYR A 76 -9.10 2.01 1.37
N SER A 77 -9.18 0.81 1.93
CA SER A 77 -10.02 -0.26 1.42
C SER A 77 -11.20 -0.50 2.35
N ARG A 78 -12.31 -0.94 1.80
CA ARG A 78 -13.49 -1.39 2.53
C ARG A 78 -13.97 -2.73 2.02
N ASP A 79 -14.57 -3.52 2.89
CA ASP A 79 -15.27 -4.74 2.48
C ASP A 79 -16.69 -4.44 1.93
N GLU A 80 -17.42 -5.49 1.56
CA GLU A 80 -18.81 -5.40 1.09
C GLU A 80 -19.78 -4.86 2.15
N LYS A 81 -19.45 -5.02 3.43
CA LYS A 81 -20.21 -4.49 4.58
C LYS A 81 -19.84 -3.03 4.89
N GLY A 82 -18.90 -2.43 4.14
CA GLY A 82 -18.45 -1.06 4.29
C GLY A 82 -17.42 -0.83 5.42
N ARG A 83 -16.90 -1.90 6.02
CA ARG A 83 -15.90 -1.88 7.08
C ARG A 83 -14.53 -1.56 6.52
N LEU A 84 -13.69 -0.86 7.28
CA LEU A 84 -12.32 -0.58 6.85
C LEU A 84 -11.51 -1.87 6.82
N ARG A 85 -10.86 -2.13 5.69
CA ARG A 85 -9.90 -3.22 5.54
C ARG A 85 -8.50 -2.65 5.69
N LEU A 86 -7.90 -2.85 6.86
CA LEU A 86 -6.55 -2.40 7.15
C LEU A 86 -5.51 -3.26 6.40
N PRO A 87 -4.35 -2.69 6.04
CA PRO A 87 -3.21 -3.48 5.64
C PRO A 87 -2.85 -4.48 6.77
N LEU A 88 -2.47 -5.71 6.42
CA LEU A 88 -2.12 -6.83 7.34
C LEU A 88 -3.26 -7.71 7.85
N GLY A 89 -4.48 -7.61 7.30
CA GLY A 89 -5.57 -8.51 7.72
C GLY A 89 -6.04 -8.26 9.16
N PHE A 90 -5.68 -7.10 9.73
CA PHE A 90 -6.19 -6.63 10.99
C PHE A 90 -7.67 -6.29 10.80
N ASP A 91 -8.52 -7.22 11.19
CA ASP A 91 -9.96 -6.99 11.32
C ASP A 91 -10.23 -6.56 12.77
N PRO A 92 -10.53 -5.27 13.02
CA PRO A 92 -10.80 -4.78 14.37
C PRO A 92 -12.06 -5.41 15.01
N GLU A 93 -12.82 -6.23 14.30
CA GLU A 93 -13.87 -7.06 14.90
C GLU A 93 -13.40 -8.34 15.55
N MET A 94 -12.28 -8.91 15.09
CA MET A 94 -11.80 -10.19 15.62
C MET A 94 -11.24 -10.07 17.05
N GLU A 95 -11.07 -8.86 17.58
CA GLU A 95 -10.69 -8.64 18.98
C GLU A 95 -11.84 -8.87 19.98
N ASN A 96 -13.11 -8.97 19.54
CA ASN A 96 -14.24 -9.18 20.47
C ASN A 96 -14.53 -10.66 20.80
N GLU A 97 -13.71 -11.62 20.32
CA GLU A 97 -13.89 -13.06 20.62
C GLU A 97 -12.75 -13.65 21.46
N LEU A 98 -11.87 -12.83 22.06
CA LEU A 98 -10.76 -13.32 22.90
C LEU A 98 -11.03 -13.31 24.42
N ASP A 99 -12.26 -13.01 24.85
CA ASP A 99 -12.69 -13.11 26.24
C ASP A 99 -13.74 -14.24 26.41
N ASP A 100 -13.31 -15.49 26.26
CA ASP A 100 -13.96 -16.62 26.95
C ASP A 100 -12.89 -17.64 27.34
N ASP A 101 -12.35 -17.42 28.54
CA ASP A 101 -11.63 -18.33 29.40
C ASP A 101 -12.53 -19.54 29.77
N GLY A 102 -12.90 -20.31 28.75
CA GLY A 102 -13.60 -21.57 28.84
C GLY A 102 -12.62 -22.72 28.73
N ASP A 103 -12.22 -23.27 29.87
CA ASP A 103 -11.48 -24.53 29.99
C ASP A 103 -12.19 -25.68 29.23
N ALA A 104 -11.84 -25.90 27.96
CA ALA A 104 -12.32 -27.03 27.16
C ALA A 104 -11.17 -27.96 26.80
N ARG A 105 -11.00 -28.98 27.64
CA ARG A 105 -10.19 -30.16 27.36
C ARG A 105 -10.81 -30.94 26.20
N GLY A 106 -10.03 -31.20 25.15
CA GLY A 106 -10.23 -32.41 24.34
C GLY A 106 -9.97 -32.31 22.84
N GLY A 107 -9.11 -33.22 22.36
CA GLY A 107 -9.25 -33.86 21.05
C GLY A 107 -8.21 -33.47 20.01
N GLY A 108 -7.13 -34.25 19.93
CA GLY A 108 -6.17 -34.16 18.83
C GLY A 108 -6.61 -34.89 17.56
N ASP A 109 -5.94 -34.60 16.45
CA ASP A 109 -5.25 -35.54 15.54
C ASP A 109 -4.81 -34.78 14.27
N GLY A 110 -3.54 -34.95 13.89
CA GLY A 110 -3.18 -35.07 12.46
C GLY A 110 -2.38 -33.93 11.83
N GLY A 111 -1.06 -34.13 11.67
CA GLY A 111 -0.28 -33.43 10.64
C GLY A 111 1.22 -33.29 10.89
N SER A 112 1.97 -34.36 10.61
CA SER A 112 3.43 -34.50 10.63
C SER A 112 4.19 -33.67 9.57
N GLY A 113 5.43 -33.28 9.91
CA GLY A 113 6.49 -32.80 9.00
C GLY A 113 7.46 -31.87 9.75
N ASP A 114 8.43 -32.44 10.46
CA ASP A 114 9.83 -32.65 10.03
C ASP A 114 10.69 -31.36 10.11
N ASP A 115 11.58 -31.38 11.10
CA ASP A 115 12.99 -30.97 11.11
C ASP A 115 13.41 -29.54 10.70
N ASP A 116 13.92 -28.77 11.66
CA ASP A 116 15.35 -28.40 11.67
C ASP A 116 15.74 -27.80 13.05
N ASP A 117 16.51 -28.58 13.81
CA ASP A 117 17.22 -28.17 15.01
C ASP A 117 18.38 -27.24 14.60
N GLY A 118 18.23 -25.95 14.87
CA GLY A 118 19.30 -24.96 14.73
C GLY A 118 19.81 -24.57 16.12
N ASP A 119 20.89 -25.24 16.52
CA ASP A 119 21.61 -25.05 17.77
C ASP A 119 22.00 -23.59 18.08
N ASP A 120 21.95 -23.33 19.37
CA ASP A 120 22.36 -22.17 20.16
C ASP A 120 23.81 -21.70 19.94
N ASP A 121 23.99 -20.38 19.81
CA ASP A 121 25.16 -19.58 20.22
C ASP A 121 24.63 -18.14 20.39
N SER A 122 24.39 -17.60 21.59
CA SER A 122 25.30 -17.19 22.68
C SER A 122 26.29 -16.08 22.31
N ASP A 123 25.83 -14.83 22.29
CA ASP A 123 26.70 -13.67 22.52
C ASP A 123 25.96 -12.46 23.11
N ASP A 124 26.37 -12.18 24.35
CA ASP A 124 26.03 -11.06 25.20
C ASP A 124 26.33 -9.70 24.54
N SER A 125 25.45 -8.73 24.77
CA SER A 125 25.83 -7.31 24.80
C SER A 125 24.88 -6.54 25.72
N ASP A 126 25.28 -6.45 26.97
CA ASP A 126 24.77 -5.51 27.96
C ASP A 126 24.93 -4.07 27.45
N GLY A 127 23.81 -3.35 27.40
CA GLY A 127 23.73 -1.95 27.04
C GLY A 127 22.97 -1.18 28.11
N ASP A 128 23.57 -1.05 29.28
CA ASP A 128 23.14 -0.16 30.34
C ASP A 128 23.18 1.30 29.83
N GLY A 129 22.04 1.96 29.91
CA GLY A 129 21.86 3.35 29.49
C GLY A 129 20.92 4.07 30.44
N ASP A 130 21.32 4.17 31.71
CA ASP A 130 20.69 5.03 32.70
C ASP A 130 20.74 6.49 32.23
N GLY A 131 19.56 7.05 32.00
CA GLY A 131 19.36 8.45 31.62
C GLY A 131 18.44 9.14 32.62
N ASP A 132 18.93 9.31 33.86
CA ASP A 132 18.30 10.17 34.85
C ASP A 132 18.35 11.63 34.39
N GLY A 133 17.18 12.15 34.01
CA GLY A 133 16.95 13.55 33.65
C GLY A 133 16.01 14.21 34.64
N ASP A 134 16.50 14.44 35.86
CA ASP A 134 15.87 15.30 36.86
C ASP A 134 16.05 16.77 36.44
N GLY A 135 14.99 17.58 36.40
CA GLY A 135 15.14 18.99 36.05
C GLY A 135 13.86 19.78 35.79
N GLY A 136 13.33 20.38 36.86
CA GLY A 136 12.84 21.76 36.79
C GLY A 136 11.35 21.96 37.02
N GLY A 137 11.00 22.27 38.27
CA GLY A 137 9.71 22.85 38.62
C GLY A 137 9.50 24.26 38.03
N GLY A 138 8.23 24.60 37.91
CA GLY A 138 7.76 25.96 37.64
C GLY A 138 6.31 26.06 38.09
N ASP A 139 6.13 26.65 39.28
CA ASP A 139 4.84 27.19 39.71
C ASP A 139 4.46 28.44 38.90
N GLY A 140 3.17 28.76 38.94
CA GLY A 140 2.56 29.96 38.37
C GLY A 140 1.15 29.60 37.91
N GLY A 141 0.06 29.80 38.66
CA GLY A 141 -0.19 30.91 39.59
C GLY A 141 -0.90 32.04 38.85
N ASP A 142 -2.23 32.04 38.98
CA ASP A 142 -3.17 33.18 38.93
C ASP A 142 -3.50 33.92 37.60
N ASP A 143 -4.80 34.25 37.54
CA ASP A 143 -5.61 35.12 36.65
C ASP A 143 -6.12 34.61 35.27
#